data_AF-A0A437SSE3-F1
#
_entry.id   AF-A0A437SSE3-F1
#
_cell.length_a   1.000
_cell.length_b   1.000
_cell.length_c   1.000
_cell.angle_alpha   90.00
_cell.angle_beta   90.00
_cell.angle_gamma   90.00
#
_symmetry.space_group_name_H-M   'P 1'
#
loop_
_entity.id
_entity.type
_entity.pdbx_description
1 polymer ?
#
loop_
_entity_poly.entity_id
_entity_poly.type
_entity_poly.pdbx_seq_one_letter_code
_entity_poly.pdbx_strand_id
1 'polypeptide(L)' 'MKGYRAGKKFDYHVVSIFNYNGDFAEEHITYLFCVYDNKPIVLVDQTTNGDYIAVKETANKDVKKGFAKIINSEDDD' A
#
# COMPACT_ATOMS: atom_id res chain seq x y z
N MET A 1 4.28 -11.99 -33.42
CA MET A 1 3.96 -12.42 -32.04
C MET A 1 3.67 -11.17 -31.21
N LYS A 2 2.49 -11.08 -30.56
CA LYS A 2 2.17 -10.00 -29.62
C LYS A 2 2.92 -10.28 -28.31
N GLY A 3 3.99 -9.53 -28.05
CA GLY A 3 4.74 -9.64 -26.80
C GLY A 3 3.98 -8.96 -25.66
N TYR A 4 3.26 -9.75 -24.86
CA TYR A 4 2.83 -9.30 -23.53
C TYR A 4 4.08 -9.16 -22.65
N ARG A 5 4.44 -7.93 -22.28
CA ARG A 5 5.44 -7.70 -21.22
C ARG A 5 4.77 -8.00 -19.87
N ALA A 6 5.04 -9.17 -19.32
CA ALA A 6 4.48 -9.69 -18.08
C ALA A 6 5.06 -9.06 -16.78
N GLY A 7 5.65 -7.87 -16.83
CA GLY A 7 6.39 -7.29 -15.70
C GLY A 7 6.05 -5.83 -15.47
N LYS A 8 4.78 -5.53 -15.19
CA LYS A 8 4.36 -4.19 -14.76
C LYS A 8 3.10 -4.17 -13.91
N LYS A 9 2.22 -5.17 -14.02
CA LYS A 9 0.90 -5.13 -13.34
C LYS A 9 1.01 -5.16 -11.81
N PHE A 10 2.06 -5.78 -11.27
CA PHE A 10 2.23 -5.98 -9.83
C PHE A 10 3.63 -5.57 -9.34
N ASP A 11 4.33 -4.74 -10.11
CA ASP A 11 5.68 -4.29 -9.77
C ASP A 11 5.58 -3.05 -8.88
N TYR A 12 5.35 -3.29 -7.58
CA TYR A 12 5.31 -2.24 -6.57
C TYR A 12 6.69 -2.05 -5.95
N HIS A 13 7.20 -0.82 -5.92
CA HIS A 13 8.35 -0.48 -5.10
C HIS A 13 7.87 -0.10 -3.70
N VAL A 14 7.97 -1.03 -2.75
CA VAL A 14 7.61 -0.79 -1.36
C VAL A 14 8.70 0.09 -0.72
N VAL A 15 8.31 1.25 -0.20
CA VAL A 15 9.22 2.20 0.46
C VAL A 15 9.13 2.15 1.98
N SER A 16 7.97 1.78 2.52
CA SER A 16 7.75 1.64 3.96
C SER A 16 6.60 0.69 4.24
N ILE A 17 6.63 0.09 5.43
CA ILE A 17 5.61 -0.81 5.95
C ILE A 17 5.23 -0.32 7.34
N PHE A 18 3.93 -0.15 7.57
CA PHE A 18 3.38 -0.05 8.91
C PHE A 18 2.64 -1.34 9.22
N ASN A 19 2.87 -1.90 10.40
CA ASN A 19 2.13 -3.05 10.87
C ASN A 19 1.64 -2.81 12.29
N TYR A 20 0.38 -3.16 12.53
CA TYR A 20 -0.26 -3.15 13.83
C TYR A 20 -0.98 -4.47 14.03
N ASN A 21 -0.70 -5.13 15.14
CA ASN A 21 -1.44 -6.28 15.63
C ASN A 21 -2.23 -5.80 16.85
N GLY A 22 -3.55 -5.96 16.80
CA GLY A 22 -4.43 -5.75 17.94
C GLY A 22 -4.32 -6.87 18.97
N ASP A 23 -5.09 -6.71 20.05
CA ASP A 23 -5.10 -7.68 21.16
C ASP A 23 -5.86 -8.97 20.82
N PHE A 24 -6.66 -8.95 19.75
CA PHE A 24 -7.41 -10.11 19.26
C PHE A 24 -6.72 -10.70 18.03
N ALA A 25 -6.73 -12.04 17.93
CA ALA A 25 -6.04 -12.79 16.88
C ALA A 25 -6.45 -12.43 15.44
N GLU A 26 -7.60 -11.78 15.26
CA GLU A 26 -8.14 -11.41 13.96
C GLU A 26 -7.92 -9.93 13.60
N GLU A 27 -7.33 -9.15 14.51
CA GLU A 27 -7.13 -7.72 14.32
C GLU A 27 -5.70 -7.44 13.90
N HIS A 28 -5.46 -7.31 12.60
CA HIS A 28 -4.22 -6.70 12.10
C HIS A 28 -4.51 -5.65 11.04
N ILE A 29 -3.59 -4.69 10.95
CA ILE A 29 -3.58 -3.68 9.90
C ILE A 29 -2.15 -3.58 9.40
N THR A 30 -1.93 -3.99 8.16
CA THR A 30 -0.65 -3.79 7.47
C THR A 30 -0.84 -2.80 6.33
N TYR A 31 -0.17 -1.64 6.41
CA TYR A 31 -0.07 -0.70 5.30
C TYR A 31 1.25 -0.92 4.56
N LEU A 32 1.17 -1.00 3.22
CA LEU A 32 2.33 -0.90 2.33
C LEU A 32 2.28 0.44 1.61
N PHE A 33 3.31 1.25 1.83
CA PHE A 33 3.51 2.50 1.11
C PHE A 33 4.38 2.20 -0.10
N CYS A 34 3.86 2.42 -1.30
CA CYS A 34 4.48 1.96 -2.53
C CYS A 34 4.56 3.06 -3.59
N VAL A 35 5.57 2.98 -4.44
CA VAL A 35 5.58 3.65 -5.75
C VAL A 35 5.22 2.63 -6.81
N TYR A 36 4.20 2.92 -7.60
CA TYR A 36 3.75 2.08 -8.72
C TYR A 36 3.55 2.96 -9.94
N ASP A 37 4.26 2.64 -11.03
CA ASP A 37 4.27 3.45 -12.26
C ASP A 37 4.55 4.95 -11.99
N ASN A 38 5.55 5.21 -11.14
CA ASN A 38 5.97 6.55 -10.68
C ASN A 38 4.88 7.34 -9.91
N LYS A 39 3.83 6.67 -9.42
CA LYS A 39 2.78 7.30 -8.62
C LYS A 39 2.77 6.72 -7.20
N PRO A 40 2.51 7.55 -6.17
CA PRO A 40 2.30 7.05 -4.82
C PRO A 40 1.00 6.23 -4.76
N ILE A 41 1.07 5.05 -4.17
CA ILE A 41 -0.09 4.22 -3.83
C ILE A 41 0.09 3.65 -2.43
N VAL A 42 -0.98 3.62 -1.66
CA VAL A 42 -0.99 2.99 -0.34
C VAL A 42 -1.91 1.78 -0.40
N LEU A 43 -1.35 0.61 -0.13
CA LEU A 43 -2.10 -0.64 -0.02
C LEU A 43 -2.31 -0.98 1.45
N VAL A 44 -3.39 -1.67 1.77
CA VAL A 44 -3.72 -2.11 3.11
C VAL A 44 -4.23 -3.53 3.09
N ASP A 45 -3.78 -4.32 4.07
CA ASP A 45 -4.42 -5.56 4.48
C ASP A 45 -5.07 -5.36 5.85
N GLN A 46 -6.33 -5.78 5.94
CA GLN A 46 -7.16 -5.77 7.15
C GLN A 46 -8.04 -7.03 7.17
N THR A 47 -7.57 -8.10 6.52
CA THR A 47 -8.31 -9.34 6.38
C THR A 47 -8.39 -10.00 7.75
N THR A 48 -9.59 -10.22 8.27
CA THR A 48 -9.76 -11.00 9.51
C THR A 48 -9.58 -12.50 9.19
N ASN A 49 -9.01 -13.27 10.12
CA ASN A 49 -8.86 -14.73 9.98
C ASN A 49 -8.13 -15.20 8.70
N GLY A 50 -6.94 -14.67 8.43
CA GLY A 50 -6.14 -15.07 7.26
C GLY A 50 -4.71 -15.47 7.63
N ASP A 51 -4.23 -16.57 7.03
CA ASP A 51 -2.82 -17.01 7.11
C ASP A 51 -1.92 -16.29 6.07
N TYR A 52 -2.47 -15.35 5.32
CA TYR A 52 -1.78 -14.65 4.23
C TYR A 52 -2.16 -13.17 4.19
N ILE A 53 -1.19 -12.34 3.83
CA ILE A 53 -1.38 -10.89 3.67
C ILE A 53 -2.00 -10.63 2.29
N ALA A 54 -3.21 -10.07 2.27
CA ALA A 54 -3.95 -9.75 1.06
C ALA A 54 -4.23 -8.25 0.95
N VAL A 55 -3.37 -7.53 0.21
CA VAL A 55 -3.45 -6.07 0.15
C VAL A 55 -4.35 -5.56 -0.98
N LYS A 56 -5.05 -4.46 -0.70
CA LYS A 56 -5.83 -3.67 -1.67
C LYS A 56 -5.53 -2.19 -1.49
N GLU A 57 -5.82 -1.33 -2.46
CA GLU A 57 -5.66 0.12 -2.25
C GLU A 57 -6.51 0.58 -1.05
N THR A 58 -5.92 1.38 -0.16
CA THR A 58 -6.62 1.90 1.01
C THR A 58 -7.76 2.85 0.63
N ALA A 59 -8.87 2.73 1.36
CA ALA A 59 -9.95 3.71 1.30
C ALA A 59 -9.67 4.96 2.18
N ASN A 60 -8.68 4.91 3.08
CA ASN A 60 -8.35 6.02 3.97
C ASN A 60 -7.72 7.17 3.17
N LYS A 61 -8.50 8.25 2.99
CA LYS A 61 -8.09 9.41 2.17
C LYS A 61 -6.93 10.19 2.79
N ASP A 62 -6.88 10.29 4.11
CA ASP A 62 -5.85 11.06 4.80
C ASP A 62 -4.48 10.39 4.68
N VAL A 63 -4.45 9.05 4.83
CA VAL A 63 -3.22 8.27 4.61
C VAL A 63 -2.74 8.39 3.16
N LYS A 64 -3.64 8.34 2.18
CA LYS A 64 -3.27 8.55 0.77
C LYS A 64 -2.71 9.93 0.52
N LYS A 65 -3.38 10.97 1.02
CA LYS A 65 -2.96 12.37 0.85
C LYS A 65 -1.61 12.62 1.52
N GLY A 66 -1.43 12.16 2.76
CA GLY A 66 -0.19 12.31 3.49
C GLY A 66 1.00 11.65 2.79
N PHE A 67 0.82 10.41 2.30
CA PHE A 67 1.90 9.74 1.56
C PHE A 67 2.21 10.41 0.22
N ALA A 68 1.18 10.87 -0.51
CA ALA A 68 1.39 11.59 -1.77
C ALA A 68 2.22 12.87 -1.57
N LYS A 69 1.97 13.64 -0.50
CA LYS A 69 2.76 14.82 -0.16
C LYS A 69 4.23 14.48 0.09
N ILE A 70 4.50 13.43 0.88
CA ILE A 70 5.87 12.99 1.18
C ILE A 70 6.62 12.64 -0.11
N ILE A 71 6.01 11.88 -1.02
CA ILE A 71 6.63 11.48 -2.29
C ILE A 71 6.83 12.67 -3.23
N ASN A 72 5.87 13.59 -3.28
CA ASN A 72 5.93 14.76 -4.15
C ASN A 72 6.77 15.91 -3.57
N SER A 73 7.23 15.78 -2.31
CA SER A 73 7.89 16.87 -1.57
C SER A 73 7.03 18.14 -1.52
N GLU A 74 5.72 17.97 -1.31
CA GLU A 74 4.77 19.07 -1.13
C GLU A 74 4.73 19.43 0.37
N ASP A 75 5.15 20.64 0.71
CA ASP A 75 5.03 21.21 2.05
C ASP A 75 3.59 21.70 2.30
N ASP A 76 3.14 21.60 3.56
CA ASP A 76 1.86 22.18 3.99
C ASP A 76 2.05 23.70 4.19
N ASP A 77 1.87 24.47 3.11
CA ASP A 77 1.83 25.94 3.09
C ASP A 77 0.60 26.52 3.83
#